data_AF-A0A9D4D034-F1
#
_entry.id   AF-A0A9D4D034-F1
#
_cell.length_a   1.000
_cell.length_b   1.000
_cell.length_c   1.000
_cell.angle_alpha   90.00
_cell.angle_beta   90.00
_cell.angle_gamma   90.00
#
_symmetry.space_group_name_H-M   'P 1'
#
loop_
_entity.id
_entity.type
_entity.pdbx_description
1 polymer ?
#
loop_
_entity_poly.entity_id
_entity_poly.type
_entity_poly.pdbx_seq_one_letter_code
_entity_poly.pdbx_strand_id
1 'polypeptide(L)'
;MTRGVPETTRLLRDLIETFSGEKRRDTLGVPLINSSRMKSIWEAQQKHIACIQDPPGIALYTKTGTSKKGGIVLPNYRCARGSTSLESFHLHLNRFIPGNSQ
;
A
#
# COMPACT_ATOMS: atom_id res chain seq x y z
N MET A 1 -8.69 -14.18 -5.71
CA MET A 1 -9.75 -13.63 -4.84
C MET A 1 -9.08 -13.04 -3.61
N THR A 2 -9.54 -11.88 -3.15
CA THR A 2 -8.98 -11.24 -1.95
C THR A 2 -9.30 -12.04 -0.68
N ARG A 3 -8.60 -11.74 0.42
CA ARG A 3 -8.66 -12.48 1.69
C ARG A 3 -9.96 -12.25 2.49
N GLY A 4 -10.83 -11.36 2.03
CA GLY A 4 -12.05 -10.96 2.74
C GLY A 4 -11.81 -9.86 3.76
N VAL A 5 -12.88 -9.15 4.12
CA VAL A 5 -12.83 -8.03 5.09
C VAL A 5 -12.28 -8.48 6.45
N PRO A 6 -12.78 -9.55 7.10
CA PRO A 6 -12.37 -9.90 8.46
C PRO A 6 -10.86 -10.16 8.58
N GLU A 7 -10.32 -10.97 7.65
CA GLU A 7 -8.90 -11.33 7.66
C GLU A 7 -8.02 -10.14 7.26
N THR A 8 -8.44 -9.34 6.28
CA THR A 8 -7.70 -8.12 5.90
C THR A 8 -7.64 -7.14 7.08
N THR A 9 -8.74 -6.95 7.80
CA THR A 9 -8.79 -6.09 8.99
C THR A 9 -7.86 -6.60 10.09
N ARG A 10 -7.87 -7.92 10.36
CA ARG A 10 -6.97 -8.53 11.34
C ARG A 10 -5.51 -8.29 10.97
N LEU A 11 -5.11 -8.64 9.75
CA LEU A 11 -3.73 -8.48 9.29
C LEU A 11 -3.25 -7.03 9.33
N LEU A 12 -4.12 -6.07 8.97
CA LEU A 12 -3.75 -4.64 9.03
C LEU A 12 -3.59 -4.14 10.46
N ARG A 13 -4.44 -4.59 11.40
CA ARG A 13 -4.27 -4.26 12.83
C ARG A 13 -2.97 -4.82 13.39
N ASP A 14 -2.70 -6.11 13.14
CA ASP A 14 -1.46 -6.75 13.56
C ASP A 14 -0.26 -5.98 13.00
N LEU A 15 -0.32 -5.57 11.72
CA LEU A 15 0.74 -4.79 11.08
C LEU A 15 0.95 -3.44 11.76
N ILE A 16 -0.13 -2.67 11.98
CA ILE A 16 -0.09 -1.36 12.64
C ILE A 16 0.48 -1.49 14.06
N GLU A 17 0.00 -2.45 14.84
CA GLU A 17 0.51 -2.71 16.19
C GLU A 17 2.00 -3.01 16.16
N THR A 18 2.40 -3.91 15.25
CA THR A 18 3.80 -4.33 15.21
C THR A 18 4.75 -3.19 14.81
N PHE A 19 4.29 -2.24 13.99
CA PHE A 19 5.07 -1.04 13.63
C PHE A 19 4.93 0.12 14.63
N SER A 20 3.93 0.10 15.51
CA SER A 20 3.71 1.15 16.52
C SER A 20 4.57 0.96 17.77
N GLY A 21 5.20 -0.22 17.94
CA GLY A 21 6.01 -0.56 19.10
C GLY A 21 7.45 -0.04 19.05
N GLU A 22 8.07 0.09 20.22
CA GLU A 22 9.43 0.64 20.38
C GLU A 22 10.52 -0.14 19.64
N LYS A 23 10.28 -1.43 19.35
CA LYS A 23 11.21 -2.32 18.65
C LYS A 23 11.31 -2.06 17.15
N ARG A 24 10.50 -1.15 16.58
CA ARG A 24 10.47 -0.86 15.14
C ARG A 24 10.75 0.60 14.86
N ARG A 25 11.99 0.97 15.19
CA ARG A 25 12.63 2.21 14.80
C ARG A 25 13.62 1.93 13.68
N ASP A 26 13.99 2.95 12.91
CA ASP A 26 15.07 2.83 11.95
C ASP A 26 16.45 2.67 12.63
N THR A 27 17.52 2.61 11.84
CA THR A 27 18.89 2.47 12.34
C THR A 27 19.35 3.63 13.22
N LEU A 28 18.64 4.76 13.22
CA LEU A 28 18.91 5.96 14.01
C LEU A 28 17.94 6.11 15.20
N GLY A 29 17.05 5.14 15.44
CA GLY A 29 16.08 5.18 16.53
C GLY A 29 14.83 6.02 16.22
N VAL A 30 14.59 6.43 14.98
CA VAL A 30 13.39 7.17 14.58
C VAL A 30 12.21 6.20 14.40
N PRO A 31 11.03 6.45 14.99
CA PRO A 31 9.84 5.62 14.78
C PRO A 31 9.45 5.55 13.30
N LEU A 32 9.21 4.34 12.79
CA LEU A 32 8.79 4.17 11.38
C LEU A 32 7.39 4.74 11.12
N ILE A 33 6.52 4.72 12.13
CA ILE A 33 5.19 5.32 12.08
C ILE A 33 4.92 6.14 13.33
N ASN A 34 4.15 7.21 13.17
CA ASN A 34 3.63 7.98 14.30
C ASN A 34 2.37 7.28 14.84
N SER A 35 2.46 6.66 16.02
CA SER A 35 1.41 5.80 16.56
C SER A 35 0.09 6.55 16.84
N SER A 36 0.15 7.79 17.33
CA SER A 36 -1.07 8.58 17.59
C SER A 36 -1.78 8.95 16.30
N ARG A 37 -1.03 9.42 15.30
CA ARG A 37 -1.57 9.72 13.97
C ARG A 37 -2.09 8.46 13.28
N MET A 38 -1.39 7.32 13.39
CA MET A 38 -1.80 6.06 12.78
C MET A 38 -3.12 5.56 13.38
N LYS A 39 -3.33 5.71 14.69
CA LYS A 39 -4.59 5.38 15.34
C LYS A 39 -5.77 6.15 14.74
N SER A 40 -5.64 7.47 14.59
CA SER A 40 -6.68 8.31 13.99
C SER A 40 -6.95 7.95 12.52
N ILE A 41 -5.89 7.64 11.75
CA ILE A 41 -6.04 7.17 10.36
C ILE A 41 -6.80 5.85 10.33
N TRP A 42 -6.43 4.89 11.19
CA TRP A 42 -7.08 3.58 11.25
C TRP A 42 -8.58 3.70 11.56
N GLU A 43 -8.92 4.49 12.59
CA GLU A 43 -10.32 4.74 12.98
C GLU A 43 -11.14 5.32 11.82
N ALA A 44 -10.58 6.27 11.07
CA ALA A 44 -11.26 6.89 9.93
C ALA A 44 -11.35 5.99 8.69
N GLN A 45 -10.31 5.19 8.42
CA GLN A 45 -10.14 4.51 7.13
C GLN A 45 -10.56 3.04 7.13
N GLN A 46 -10.66 2.38 8.28
CA GLN A 46 -10.98 0.94 8.34
C GLN A 46 -12.32 0.57 7.66
N LYS A 47 -13.27 1.51 7.59
CA LYS A 47 -14.54 1.34 6.85
C LYS A 47 -14.35 1.04 5.36
N HIS A 48 -13.23 1.47 4.77
CA HIS A 48 -12.92 1.27 3.36
C HIS A 48 -12.26 -0.08 3.04
N ILE A 49 -12.05 -0.94 4.04
CA ILE A 49 -11.50 -2.28 3.81
C ILE A 49 -12.42 -3.11 2.89
N ALA A 50 -13.73 -2.90 2.96
CA ALA A 50 -14.68 -3.51 2.03
C ALA A 50 -14.47 -3.04 0.58
N CYS A 51 -14.12 -1.77 0.37
CA CYS A 51 -13.93 -1.18 -0.96
C CYS A 51 -12.77 -1.81 -1.74
N ILE A 52 -11.74 -2.30 -1.03
CA ILE A 52 -10.56 -2.93 -1.64
C ILE A 52 -10.71 -4.45 -1.87
N GLN A 53 -11.79 -5.06 -1.38
CA GLN A 53 -12.06 -6.48 -1.64
C GLN A 53 -12.60 -6.68 -3.06
N ASP A 54 -12.21 -7.81 -3.66
CA ASP A 54 -12.77 -8.27 -4.93
C ASP A 54 -14.29 -8.51 -4.78
N PRO A 55 -15.13 -8.03 -5.72
CA PRO A 55 -16.53 -8.40 -5.75
C PRO A 55 -16.72 -9.92 -5.90
N PRO A 56 -17.86 -10.48 -5.45
CA PRO A 56 -18.15 -11.90 -5.63
C PRO A 56 -18.02 -12.32 -7.10
N GLY A 57 -17.26 -13.38 -7.36
CA GLY A 57 -17.06 -13.91 -8.70
C GLY A 57 -16.13 -13.11 -9.62
N ILE A 58 -15.55 -11.99 -9.15
CA ILE A 58 -14.68 -11.12 -9.97
C ILE A 58 -13.28 -11.05 -9.37
N ALA A 59 -12.30 -11.71 -10.00
CA ALA A 59 -10.89 -11.57 -9.63
C ALA A 59 -10.28 -10.34 -10.30
N LEU A 60 -10.03 -9.27 -9.53
CA LEU A 60 -9.48 -8.03 -10.09
C LEU A 60 -7.95 -8.04 -10.15
N TYR A 61 -7.30 -8.99 -9.48
CA TYR A 61 -5.85 -9.17 -9.51
C TYR A 61 -5.45 -10.40 -10.33
N THR A 62 -4.71 -10.17 -11.43
CA THR A 62 -4.18 -11.22 -12.30
C THR A 62 -2.68 -11.27 -12.17
N LYS A 63 -2.11 -12.44 -11.83
CA LYS A 63 -0.66 -12.61 -11.79
C LYS A 63 -0.11 -12.55 -13.23
N THR A 64 0.81 -11.63 -13.49
CA THR A 64 1.42 -11.44 -14.82
C THR A 64 2.86 -11.95 -14.90
N GLY A 65 3.49 -12.24 -13.76
CA GLY A 65 4.85 -12.76 -13.73
C GLY A 65 5.42 -12.76 -12.32
N THR A 66 6.74 -12.67 -12.23
CA THR A 66 7.48 -12.57 -10.97
C THR A 66 8.69 -11.65 -11.13
N SER A 67 9.06 -10.96 -10.06
CA SER A 67 10.25 -10.11 -9.99
C SER A 67 11.09 -10.49 -8.77
N LYS A 68 12.41 -10.33 -8.85
CA LYS A 68 13.32 -10.56 -7.72
C LYS A 68 13.65 -9.24 -7.03
N LYS A 69 13.36 -9.11 -5.73
CA LYS A 69 13.70 -7.95 -4.89
C LYS A 69 14.46 -8.41 -3.66
N GLY A 70 15.66 -7.90 -3.45
CA GLY A 70 16.49 -8.27 -2.28
C GLY A 70 16.72 -9.78 -2.15
N GLY A 71 16.86 -10.49 -3.28
CA GLY A 71 16.98 -11.95 -3.29
C GLY A 71 15.65 -12.72 -3.30
N ILE A 72 14.54 -12.09 -2.92
CA ILE A 72 13.22 -12.73 -2.77
C ILE A 72 12.44 -12.63 -4.09
N VAL A 73 11.87 -13.75 -4.52
CA VAL A 73 10.99 -13.81 -5.70
C VAL A 73 9.56 -13.43 -5.28
N LEU A 74 9.04 -12.36 -5.89
CA LEU A 74 7.71 -11.83 -5.61
C LEU A 74 6.83 -11.93 -6.86
N PRO A 75 5.55 -12.32 -6.73
CA PRO A 75 4.61 -12.29 -7.85
C PRO A 75 4.27 -10.85 -8.27
N ASN A 76 4.22 -10.63 -9.58
CA ASN A 76 3.72 -9.40 -10.17
C ASN A 76 2.22 -9.56 -10.45
N TYR A 77 1.42 -8.56 -10.09
CA TYR A 77 -0.02 -8.54 -10.34
C TYR A 77 -0.42 -7.32 -11.16
N ARG A 78 -1.34 -7.52 -12.10
CA ARG A 78 -2.10 -6.45 -12.75
C ARG A 78 -3.46 -6.32 -12.05
N CYS A 79 -3.83 -5.10 -11.71
CA CYS A 79 -5.14 -4.78 -11.15
C CYS A 79 -6.09 -4.25 -12.23
N ALA A 80 -7.29 -4.81 -12.33
CA ALA A 80 -8.33 -4.39 -13.27
C ALA A 80 -9.12 -3.15 -12.80
N ARG A 81 -8.83 -2.60 -11.61
CA ARG A 81 -9.46 -1.38 -11.08
C ARG A 81 -8.99 -0.09 -11.76
N GLY A 82 -8.12 -0.21 -12.77
CA GLY A 82 -7.47 0.93 -13.42
C GLY A 82 -6.38 1.55 -12.55
N SER A 83 -5.52 2.36 -13.18
CA SER A 83 -4.61 3.27 -12.48
C SER A 83 -5.40 4.50 -12.06
N THR A 84 -5.29 4.94 -10.81
CA THR A 84 -5.78 6.28 -10.45
C THR A 84 -4.92 7.32 -11.16
N SER A 85 -5.47 8.48 -11.51
CA SER A 85 -4.73 9.56 -12.20
C SER A 85 -3.43 9.96 -11.48
N LEU A 86 -3.30 9.65 -10.20
CA LEU A 86 -2.11 9.87 -9.38
C LEU A 86 -0.92 8.97 -9.77
N GLU A 87 -1.15 7.74 -10.24
CA GLU A 87 -0.04 6.87 -10.70
C GLU A 87 0.60 7.43 -11.98
N SER A 88 -0.21 8.02 -12.87
CA SER A 88 0.29 8.71 -14.05
C SER A 88 0.78 10.12 -13.75
N PHE A 89 0.45 10.71 -12.60
CA PHE A 89 0.94 12.04 -12.21
C PHE A 89 2.48 12.06 -12.09
N HIS A 90 3.09 10.96 -11.62
CA HIS A 90 4.55 10.84 -11.59
C HIS A 90 5.21 10.95 -12.98
N LEU A 91 4.55 10.51 -14.05
CA LEU A 91 5.03 10.69 -15.42
C LEU A 91 5.03 12.16 -15.86
N HIS A 92 4.18 12.99 -15.25
CA HIS A 92 4.04 14.40 -15.55
C HIS A 92 4.90 15.31 -14.66
N LEU A 93 5.37 14.83 -13.50
CA LEU A 93 6.25 15.60 -12.59
C LEU A 93 7.52 16.12 -13.29
N ASN A 94 8.11 15.33 -14.19
CA ASN A 94 9.28 15.75 -14.98
C ASN A 94 9.01 16.94 -15.91
N ARG A 95 7.74 17.24 -16.23
CA ARG A 95 7.33 18.40 -17.05
C ARG A 95 6.95 19.62 -16.20
N PHE A 96 6.74 19.44 -14.89
CA PHE A 96 6.37 20.51 -13.96
C PHE A 96 7.58 21.20 -13.30
N ILE A 97 8.77 20.58 -13.37
CA ILE A 97 10.02 21.26 -13.03
C ILE A 97 10.46 21.97 -14.31
N PRO A 98 10.32 23.30 -14.43
CA PRO A 98 10.88 24.01 -15.57
C PRO A 98 12.38 23.76 -15.56
N GLY A 99 12.86 22.99 -16.54
CA GLY A 99 14.27 22.93 -16.83
C GLY A 99 14.68 24.34 -17.22
N ASN A 100 15.65 24.91 -16.50
CA ASN A 100 16.39 26.08 -16.97
C ASN A 100 17.13 25.63 -18.24
N SER A 101 16.41 25.67 -19.36
CA SER A 101 16.97 25.48 -20.69
C SER A 101 17.68 26.79 -20.99
N GLN A 102 18.97 26.85 -20.65
CA GLN A 102 19.90 27.76 -21.31
C GLN A 102 20.33 27.12 -22.63
#